data_AF-A7S3V5-F1
#
_entry.id   AF-A7S3V5-F1
#
_cell.length_a   1.000
_cell.length_b   1.000
_cell.length_c   1.000
_cell.angle_alpha   90.00
_cell.angle_beta   90.00
_cell.angle_gamma   90.00
#
_symmetry.space_group_name_H-M   'P 1'
#
loop_
_entity.id
_entity.type
_entity.pdbx_description
1 polymer ?
#
loop_
_entity_poly.entity_id
_entity_poly.type
_entity_poly.pdbx_seq_one_letter_code
_entity_poly.pdbx_strand_id
1 'polypeptide(L)'
;MANLRSKNRYYIKDSIVPFEEDSRCEFKGHRNFCAEEIPDWCWIPGTDRRSRKAVSRNINAFLNNGKGGSIYIGLTDEGNVKGISLSQYQRDHIVVSMRDLMSRYTPQVPDDSFKVEFVPIIQKSEVWNSDSSQFTVEKGDQLDPDRLKPHLLRTPHYCWCDKMALAQYAEGILSREYVIEITIFPYTEKPLSLVDGKFCLNLHPVYEDEERNCFFRRQASVVKYTKAEIVELTVHDVQHFFMPVLQKLRKEVESLREDMDSKSWTVTPDNQNNP
;
A
#
# COMPACT_ATOMS: atom_id res chain seq x y z
N MET A 1 -17.32 -20.21 -9.65
CA MET A 1 -18.19 -19.36 -10.49
C MET A 1 -17.59 -17.97 -10.54
N ALA A 2 -16.89 -17.65 -11.63
CA ALA A 2 -16.19 -16.39 -11.82
C ALA A 2 -17.20 -15.28 -12.16
N ASN A 3 -17.25 -14.23 -11.34
CA ASN A 3 -18.19 -13.14 -11.49
C ASN A 3 -17.68 -12.17 -12.56
N LEU A 4 -18.27 -12.23 -13.76
CA LEU A 4 -18.11 -11.22 -14.80
C LEU A 4 -18.69 -9.88 -14.32
N ARG A 5 -17.83 -8.97 -13.88
CA ARG A 5 -18.08 -7.52 -13.96
C ARG A 5 -16.77 -6.78 -14.21
N SER A 6 -16.27 -6.88 -15.45
CA SER A 6 -15.47 -5.78 -16.02
C SER A 6 -16.44 -4.62 -16.28
N LYS A 7 -16.80 -3.88 -15.22
CA LYS A 7 -17.37 -2.54 -15.39
C LYS A 7 -16.18 -1.65 -15.71
N ASN A 8 -16.23 -0.94 -16.84
CA ASN A 8 -15.26 0.10 -17.16
C ASN A 8 -15.09 1.02 -15.93
N ARG A 9 -13.91 0.98 -15.30
CA ARG A 9 -13.60 1.76 -14.09
C ARG A 9 -13.22 3.18 -14.53
N TYR A 10 -13.98 4.17 -14.08
CA TYR A 10 -13.74 5.58 -14.37
C TYR A 10 -14.22 6.45 -13.19
N TYR A 11 -13.70 7.67 -13.12
CA TYR A 11 -14.20 8.73 -12.23
C TYR A 11 -14.92 9.82 -13.02
N ILE A 12 -15.86 10.53 -12.39
CA ILE A 12 -16.56 11.66 -13.02
C ILE A 12 -15.91 12.96 -12.53
N LYS A 13 -15.51 13.82 -13.46
CA LYS A 13 -14.89 15.12 -13.16
C LYS A 13 -15.81 15.95 -12.25
N ASP A 14 -15.21 16.60 -11.24
CA ASP A 14 -15.88 17.46 -10.26
C ASP A 14 -17.00 16.78 -9.43
N SER A 15 -17.03 15.44 -9.43
CA SER A 15 -17.89 14.68 -8.52
C SER A 15 -17.17 14.37 -7.21
N ILE A 16 -17.94 14.08 -6.15
CA ILE A 16 -17.43 13.65 -4.86
C ILE A 16 -17.42 12.11 -4.83
N VAL A 17 -16.30 11.51 -4.44
CA VAL A 17 -16.21 10.06 -4.29
C VAL A 17 -17.06 9.58 -3.09
N PRO A 18 -17.65 8.37 -3.12
CA PRO A 18 -18.55 7.90 -2.07
C PRO A 18 -17.82 7.34 -0.83
N PHE A 19 -16.56 7.73 -0.61
CA PHE A 19 -15.70 7.27 0.47
C PHE A 19 -14.81 8.40 0.97
N GLU A 20 -14.37 8.31 2.21
CA GLU A 20 -13.55 9.33 2.87
C GLU A 20 -12.13 8.80 3.12
N GLU A 21 -11.23 9.70 3.53
CA GLU A 21 -9.93 9.28 4.06
C GLU A 21 -10.12 8.52 5.38
N ASP A 22 -9.42 7.39 5.52
CA ASP A 22 -9.56 6.53 6.69
C ASP A 22 -8.25 5.78 7.00
N SER A 23 -8.33 4.69 7.76
CA SER A 23 -7.16 3.86 8.08
C SER A 23 -6.54 3.10 6.92
N ARG A 24 -7.18 3.07 5.76
CA ARG A 24 -6.78 2.35 4.54
C ARG A 24 -6.92 3.20 3.27
N CYS A 25 -7.35 4.45 3.38
CA CYS A 25 -7.62 5.34 2.28
C CYS A 25 -6.95 6.70 2.53
N GLU A 26 -6.22 7.21 1.54
CA GLU A 26 -5.59 8.53 1.56
C GLU A 26 -5.80 9.26 0.23
N PHE A 27 -6.06 10.56 0.27
CA PHE A 27 -6.15 11.46 -0.86
C PHE A 27 -4.91 12.34 -0.96
N LYS A 28 -4.46 12.57 -2.21
CA LYS A 28 -3.32 13.45 -2.51
C LYS A 28 -3.61 14.26 -3.78
N GLY A 29 -3.49 15.58 -3.69
CA GLY A 29 -3.61 16.47 -4.85
C GLY A 29 -2.36 16.56 -5.73
N HIS A 30 -1.26 15.87 -5.40
CA HIS A 30 0.03 16.00 -6.08
C HIS A 30 0.75 14.66 -6.21
N ARG A 31 1.67 14.56 -7.20
CA ARG A 31 2.40 13.34 -7.56
C ARG A 31 3.87 13.32 -7.10
N ASN A 32 4.19 14.02 -6.01
CA ASN A 32 5.56 14.02 -5.46
C ASN A 32 5.74 12.79 -4.56
N PHE A 33 6.45 11.78 -5.06
CA PHE A 33 6.57 10.49 -4.42
C PHE A 33 7.52 10.51 -3.24
N CYS A 34 8.69 11.11 -3.40
CA CYS A 34 9.74 11.13 -2.37
C CYS A 34 10.05 12.55 -1.87
N ALA A 35 10.76 12.64 -0.74
CA ALA A 35 11.09 13.91 -0.10
C ALA A 35 11.89 14.86 -1.01
N GLU A 36 12.73 14.31 -1.89
CA GLU A 36 13.59 15.04 -2.83
C GLU A 36 12.82 15.64 -4.01
N GLU A 37 11.61 15.14 -4.29
CA GLU A 37 10.76 15.69 -5.36
C GLU A 37 9.94 16.90 -4.90
N ILE A 38 9.92 17.19 -3.60
CA ILE A 38 9.16 18.33 -3.06
C ILE A 38 9.91 19.62 -3.36
N PRO A 39 9.31 20.57 -4.10
CA PRO A 39 9.98 21.84 -4.39
C PRO A 39 10.20 22.71 -3.14
N ASP A 40 11.26 23.53 -3.17
CA ASP A 40 11.62 24.41 -2.04
C ASP A 40 10.54 25.44 -1.72
N TRP A 41 9.76 25.90 -2.69
CA TRP A 41 8.66 26.83 -2.43
C TRP A 41 7.54 26.22 -1.56
N CYS A 42 7.56 24.91 -1.32
CA CYS A 42 6.63 24.27 -0.37
C CYS A 42 6.97 24.56 1.10
N TRP A 43 8.16 25.08 1.40
CA TRP A 43 8.54 25.46 2.76
C TRP A 43 7.73 26.67 3.25
N ILE A 44 7.21 26.58 4.47
CA ILE A 44 6.45 27.67 5.10
C ILE A 44 7.47 28.59 5.79
N PRO A 45 7.60 29.87 5.38
CA PRO A 45 8.59 30.79 5.93
C PRO A 45 8.51 30.89 7.46
N GLY A 46 9.67 30.82 8.12
CA GLY A 46 9.77 30.87 9.58
C GLY A 46 9.40 29.57 10.31
N THR A 47 9.21 28.46 9.59
CA THR A 47 8.96 27.15 10.20
C THR A 47 9.72 26.04 9.46
N ASP A 48 9.99 24.94 10.16
CA ASP A 48 10.50 23.70 9.55
C ASP A 48 9.37 22.85 8.93
N ARG A 49 8.23 23.46 8.57
CA ARG A 49 7.08 22.77 8.02
C ARG A 49 6.97 22.99 6.51
N ARG A 50 6.56 21.94 5.82
CA ARG A 50 6.21 21.98 4.40
C ARG A 50 4.69 21.97 4.24
N SER A 51 4.18 22.75 3.30
CA SER A 51 2.77 22.75 2.89
C SER A 51 2.36 21.44 2.21
N ARG A 52 3.31 20.69 1.67
CA ARG A 52 3.12 19.37 1.05
C ARG A 52 4.07 18.36 1.66
N LYS A 53 3.59 17.13 1.80
CA LYS A 53 4.38 15.99 2.27
C LYS A 53 4.44 14.94 1.17
N ALA A 54 5.57 14.25 1.06
CA ALA A 54 5.77 13.20 0.07
C ALA A 54 4.75 12.07 0.27
N VAL A 55 4.37 11.43 -0.84
CA VAL A 55 3.47 10.27 -0.82
C VAL A 55 4.15 9.07 -0.11
N SER A 56 5.48 8.99 -0.14
CA SER A 56 6.29 7.97 0.52
C SER A 56 5.91 7.76 1.98
N ARG A 57 5.75 8.84 2.74
CA ARG A 57 5.33 8.78 4.15
C ARG A 57 4.06 7.96 4.37
N ASN A 58 3.09 8.08 3.47
CA ASN A 58 1.81 7.37 3.56
C ASN A 58 1.93 5.93 3.09
N ILE A 59 2.74 5.67 2.06
CA ILE A 59 3.10 4.33 1.61
C ILE A 59 3.75 3.55 2.75
N ASN A 60 4.77 4.13 3.39
CA ASN A 60 5.46 3.54 4.53
C ASN A 60 4.50 3.23 5.69
N ALA A 61 3.57 4.14 5.97
CA ALA A 61 2.53 3.94 6.98
C ALA A 61 1.55 2.80 6.67
N PHE A 62 1.20 2.58 5.40
CA PHE A 62 0.35 1.48 4.96
C PHE A 62 1.09 0.14 4.89
N LEU A 63 2.39 0.15 4.59
CA LEU A 63 3.21 -1.06 4.67
C LEU A 63 3.30 -1.53 6.12
N ASN A 64 3.72 -0.64 7.04
CA ASN A 64 3.99 -0.95 8.45
C ASN A 64 2.77 -1.34 9.28
N ASN A 65 1.55 -1.04 8.81
CA ASN A 65 0.34 -1.44 9.52
C ASN A 65 -0.07 -2.91 9.24
N GLY A 66 0.59 -3.58 8.28
CA GLY A 66 0.30 -4.95 7.83
C GLY A 66 -1.06 -5.16 7.14
N LYS A 67 -1.94 -4.15 7.15
CA LYS A 67 -3.30 -4.17 6.59
C LYS A 67 -3.35 -3.67 5.15
N GLY A 68 -2.29 -3.01 4.68
CA GLY A 68 -2.27 -2.34 3.39
C GLY A 68 -3.14 -1.09 3.36
N GLY A 69 -3.41 -0.58 2.16
CA GLY A 69 -4.19 0.63 1.93
C GLY A 69 -4.20 1.05 0.47
N SER A 70 -4.86 2.17 0.19
CA SER A 70 -4.94 2.78 -1.14
C SER A 70 -4.74 4.27 -1.05
N ILE A 71 -3.91 4.80 -1.94
CA ILE A 71 -3.66 6.23 -2.10
C ILE A 71 -4.24 6.66 -3.44
N TYR A 72 -5.06 7.69 -3.42
CA TYR A 72 -5.70 8.26 -4.60
C TYR A 72 -5.08 9.62 -4.91
N ILE A 73 -4.35 9.70 -6.01
CA ILE A 73 -3.73 10.94 -6.48
C ILE A 73 -4.64 11.60 -7.52
N GLY A 74 -4.96 12.87 -7.32
CA GLY A 74 -5.92 13.63 -8.11
C GLY A 74 -7.28 13.82 -7.42
N LEU A 75 -7.40 13.45 -6.15
CA LEU A 75 -8.54 13.80 -5.30
C LEU A 75 -8.15 14.95 -4.36
N THR A 76 -9.10 15.83 -4.05
CA THR A 76 -8.94 16.81 -2.97
C THR A 76 -9.19 16.16 -1.61
N ASP A 77 -8.85 16.86 -0.53
CA ASP A 77 -9.06 16.36 0.84
C ASP A 77 -10.55 16.10 1.14
N GLU A 78 -11.46 16.81 0.45
CA GLU A 78 -12.91 16.60 0.52
C GLU A 78 -13.42 15.47 -0.41
N GLY A 79 -12.53 14.75 -1.09
CA GLY A 79 -12.88 13.67 -2.02
C GLY A 79 -13.38 14.16 -3.38
N ASN A 80 -13.13 15.42 -3.75
CA ASN A 80 -13.52 15.92 -5.08
C ASN A 80 -12.57 15.40 -6.17
N VAL A 81 -13.12 14.86 -7.25
CA VAL A 81 -12.36 14.34 -8.40
C VAL A 81 -11.86 15.50 -9.26
N LYS A 82 -10.58 15.87 -9.09
CA LYS A 82 -9.90 16.84 -9.95
C LYS A 82 -9.07 16.18 -11.04
N GLY A 83 -8.40 15.08 -10.75
CA GLY A 83 -7.52 14.40 -11.68
C GLY A 83 -6.21 15.09 -11.94
N ILE A 84 -5.36 14.39 -12.69
CA ILE A 84 -4.10 14.90 -13.23
C ILE A 84 -4.06 14.56 -14.71
N SER A 85 -3.80 15.57 -15.56
CA SER A 85 -3.54 15.36 -16.98
C SER A 85 -2.19 14.66 -17.15
N LEU A 86 -2.20 13.48 -17.79
CA LEU A 86 -1.00 12.66 -17.95
C LEU A 86 -0.88 12.16 -19.39
N SER A 87 0.24 12.49 -20.02
CA SER A 87 0.66 11.81 -21.25
C SER A 87 1.13 10.38 -20.95
N GLN A 88 1.27 9.53 -21.99
CA GLN A 88 1.78 8.17 -21.84
C GLN A 88 3.17 8.16 -21.16
N TYR A 89 4.07 9.04 -21.57
CA TYR A 89 5.40 9.16 -20.97
C TYR A 89 5.36 9.56 -19.49
N GLN A 90 4.39 10.39 -19.08
CA GLN A 90 4.25 10.77 -17.67
C GLN A 90 3.68 9.61 -16.83
N ARG A 91 2.85 8.74 -17.41
CA ARG A 91 2.42 7.51 -16.73
C ARG A 91 3.59 6.54 -16.55
N ASP A 92 4.42 6.38 -17.58
CA ASP A 92 5.64 5.57 -17.49
C ASP A 92 6.61 6.14 -16.43
N HIS A 93 6.80 7.46 -16.39
CA HIS A 93 7.55 8.16 -15.33
C HIS A 93 7.02 7.76 -13.95
N ILE A 94 5.72 7.89 -13.70
CA ILE A 94 5.10 7.56 -12.40
C ILE A 94 5.38 6.11 -11.98
N VAL A 95 5.28 5.15 -12.90
CA VAL A 95 5.56 3.73 -12.60
C VAL A 95 7.02 3.53 -12.22
N VAL A 96 7.95 4.16 -12.96
CA VAL A 96 9.39 4.07 -12.67
C VAL A 96 9.73 4.77 -11.36
N SER A 97 9.19 5.96 -11.08
CA SER A 97 9.36 6.68 -9.80
C SER A 97 8.87 5.84 -8.63
N MET A 98 7.75 5.15 -8.78
CA MET A 98 7.20 4.30 -7.72
C MET A 98 8.11 3.11 -7.43
N ARG A 99 8.60 2.41 -8.45
CA ARG A 99 9.57 1.30 -8.28
C ARG A 99 10.87 1.78 -7.67
N ASP A 100 11.38 2.92 -8.13
CA ASP A 100 12.56 3.56 -7.58
C ASP A 100 12.39 3.87 -6.08
N LEU A 101 11.27 4.47 -5.69
CA LEU A 101 10.94 4.74 -4.29
C LEU A 101 10.90 3.45 -3.45
N MET A 102 10.17 2.44 -3.90
CA MET A 102 10.01 1.16 -3.19
C MET A 102 11.34 0.41 -3.01
N SER A 103 12.24 0.52 -3.98
CA SER A 103 13.59 -0.06 -3.92
C SER A 103 14.49 0.56 -2.84
N ARG A 104 14.18 1.79 -2.40
CA ARG A 104 14.96 2.54 -1.41
C ARG A 104 14.49 2.35 0.02
N TYR A 105 13.36 1.70 0.22
CA TYR A 105 12.89 1.37 1.56
C TYR A 105 13.82 0.33 2.18
N THR A 106 13.88 0.32 3.50
CA THR A 106 14.70 -0.65 4.24
C THR A 106 13.83 -1.42 5.23
N PRO A 107 13.58 -2.73 5.02
CA PRO A 107 14.03 -3.55 3.89
C PRO A 107 13.38 -3.13 2.56
N GLN A 108 13.98 -3.55 1.44
CA GLN A 108 13.42 -3.28 0.11
C GLN A 108 12.02 -3.89 -0.02
N VAL A 109 11.06 -3.10 -0.53
CA VAL A 109 9.69 -3.55 -0.74
C VAL A 109 9.61 -4.40 -2.02
N PRO A 110 9.03 -5.61 -1.96
CA PRO A 110 8.81 -6.43 -3.15
C PRO A 110 7.83 -5.81 -4.16
N ASP A 111 8.05 -6.05 -5.46
CA ASP A 111 7.21 -5.52 -6.54
C ASP A 111 5.76 -6.05 -6.51
N ASP A 112 5.54 -7.21 -5.92
CA ASP A 112 4.21 -7.82 -5.75
C ASP A 112 3.45 -7.28 -4.52
N SER A 113 4.08 -6.40 -3.73
CA SER A 113 3.47 -5.80 -2.54
C SER A 113 2.67 -4.54 -2.83
N PHE A 114 2.69 -4.04 -4.08
CA PHE A 114 1.93 -2.87 -4.48
C PHE A 114 1.46 -2.94 -5.94
N LYS A 115 0.52 -2.05 -6.28
CA LYS A 115 0.01 -1.87 -7.64
C LYS A 115 -0.24 -0.39 -7.91
N VAL A 116 0.08 0.06 -9.12
CA VAL A 116 -0.26 1.40 -9.62
C VAL A 116 -1.26 1.26 -10.77
N GLU A 117 -2.38 1.95 -10.70
CA GLU A 117 -3.40 1.97 -11.74
C GLU A 117 -3.76 3.40 -12.13
N PHE A 118 -3.98 3.63 -13.43
CA PHE A 118 -4.41 4.91 -13.97
C PHE A 118 -5.87 4.81 -14.37
N VAL A 119 -6.76 5.40 -13.57
CA VAL A 119 -8.20 5.34 -13.81
C VAL A 119 -8.63 6.60 -14.53
N PRO A 120 -9.21 6.49 -15.74
CA PRO A 120 -9.57 7.67 -16.51
C PRO A 120 -10.69 8.46 -15.85
N ILE A 121 -10.60 9.77 -15.99
CA ILE A 121 -11.70 10.68 -15.67
C ILE A 121 -12.49 10.96 -16.94
N ILE A 122 -13.82 11.00 -16.79
CA ILE A 122 -14.75 11.37 -17.84
C ILE A 122 -15.57 12.57 -17.41
N GLN A 123 -16.03 13.35 -18.38
CA GLN A 123 -16.97 14.44 -18.11
C GLN A 123 -18.39 13.91 -17.95
N LYS A 124 -19.21 14.58 -17.15
CA LYS A 124 -20.62 14.20 -16.95
C LYS A 124 -21.40 14.18 -18.27
N SER A 125 -21.05 15.03 -19.23
CA SER A 125 -21.61 15.08 -20.59
C SER A 125 -21.31 13.81 -21.40
N GLU A 126 -20.14 13.21 -21.23
CA GLU A 126 -19.70 12.02 -21.97
C GLU A 126 -20.42 10.74 -21.52
N VAL A 127 -20.93 10.71 -20.28
CA VAL A 127 -21.70 9.57 -19.73
C VAL A 127 -23.01 9.31 -20.51
N TRP A 128 -23.60 10.37 -21.06
CA TRP A 128 -24.90 10.30 -21.76
C TRP A 128 -24.77 9.95 -23.24
N ASN A 129 -23.57 10.07 -23.81
CA ASN A 129 -23.26 9.59 -25.14
C ASN A 129 -22.94 8.10 -25.03
N SER A 130 -23.96 7.26 -25.20
CA SER A 130 -23.96 5.80 -25.02
C SER A 130 -23.06 5.01 -25.99
N ASP A 131 -21.92 5.56 -26.41
CA ASP A 131 -20.86 4.86 -27.13
C ASP A 131 -19.72 4.53 -26.16
N SER A 132 -20.00 3.56 -25.27
CA SER A 132 -19.04 2.98 -24.33
C SER A 132 -17.85 2.28 -25.02
N SER A 133 -17.85 2.22 -26.36
CA SER A 133 -16.84 1.62 -27.23
C SER A 133 -15.67 2.53 -27.57
N GLN A 134 -15.74 3.84 -27.28
CA GLN A 134 -14.65 4.79 -27.58
C GLN A 134 -13.54 4.82 -26.52
N PHE A 135 -13.70 4.12 -25.40
CA PHE A 135 -12.73 4.15 -24.29
C PHE A 135 -11.63 3.09 -24.40
N THR A 136 -11.59 2.34 -25.49
CA THR A 136 -10.59 1.29 -25.73
C THR A 136 -9.64 1.62 -26.87
N VAL A 137 -8.37 1.49 -26.51
CA VAL A 137 -7.17 1.44 -27.36
C VAL A 137 -6.66 2.83 -27.78
N GLU A 138 -5.73 3.37 -26.98
CA GLU A 138 -4.65 4.17 -27.55
C GLU A 138 -4.06 3.34 -28.70
N LYS A 139 -4.43 3.70 -29.94
CA LYS A 139 -3.97 3.04 -31.15
C LYS A 139 -2.44 3.18 -31.19
N GLY A 140 -1.74 2.06 -31.02
CA GLY A 140 -0.35 1.95 -31.41
C GLY A 140 0.48 1.15 -30.43
N ASP A 141 0.38 -0.17 -30.53
CA ASP A 141 1.41 -1.14 -30.12
C ASP A 141 2.70 -1.02 -30.97
N GLN A 142 2.94 0.15 -31.57
CA GLN A 142 4.25 0.51 -32.08
C GLN A 142 5.09 0.86 -30.85
N LEU A 143 6.15 0.08 -30.63
CA LEU A 143 7.16 0.36 -29.62
C LEU A 143 7.77 1.73 -29.91
N ASP A 144 7.17 2.76 -29.33
CA ASP A 144 7.70 4.11 -29.32
C ASP A 144 9.03 4.08 -28.54
N PRO A 145 10.17 4.26 -29.21
CA PRO A 145 11.48 4.14 -28.57
C PRO A 145 11.66 5.15 -27.43
N ASP A 146 10.98 6.29 -27.49
CA ASP A 146 11.08 7.33 -26.47
C ASP A 146 10.45 6.89 -25.14
N ARG A 147 9.60 5.85 -25.11
CA ARG A 147 9.10 5.26 -23.86
C ARG A 147 10.19 4.58 -23.02
N LEU A 148 11.29 4.17 -23.65
CA LEU A 148 12.44 3.56 -22.97
C LEU A 148 13.47 4.62 -22.52
N LYS A 149 13.26 5.88 -22.88
CA LYS A 149 14.17 6.97 -22.51
C LYS A 149 14.17 7.14 -20.99
N PRO A 150 15.35 7.21 -20.34
CA PRO A 150 15.42 7.30 -18.89
C PRO A 150 14.75 8.58 -18.37
N HIS A 151 13.92 8.43 -17.34
CA HIS A 151 13.28 9.54 -16.67
C HIS A 151 14.20 10.16 -15.61
N LEU A 152 14.05 11.47 -15.40
CA LEU A 152 14.73 12.19 -14.33
C LEU A 152 13.90 12.06 -13.05
N LEU A 153 14.40 11.30 -12.09
CA LEU A 153 13.72 10.98 -10.82
C LEU A 153 14.32 11.78 -9.65
N ARG A 154 13.64 11.78 -8.50
CA ARG A 154 14.17 12.29 -7.21
C ARG A 154 14.60 13.76 -7.25
N THR A 155 13.87 14.58 -7.99
CA THR A 155 14.19 15.99 -8.15
C THR A 155 12.92 16.81 -8.29
N PRO A 156 12.90 18.06 -7.82
CA PRO A 156 11.77 18.95 -8.07
C PRO A 156 11.76 19.48 -9.52
N HIS A 157 12.80 19.21 -10.31
CA HIS A 157 12.92 19.70 -11.69
C HIS A 157 12.09 18.88 -12.69
N TYR A 158 11.66 19.54 -13.77
CA TYR A 158 10.93 18.88 -14.84
C TYR A 158 11.77 17.85 -15.59
N CYS A 159 11.22 16.65 -15.70
CA CYS A 159 11.72 15.62 -16.60
C CYS A 159 11.40 16.00 -18.06
N TRP A 160 12.09 15.37 -19.03
CA TRP A 160 11.82 15.56 -20.45
C TRP A 160 10.34 15.29 -20.82
N CYS A 161 9.69 14.33 -20.15
CA CYS A 161 8.27 14.00 -20.38
C CYS A 161 7.34 15.15 -19.98
N ASP A 162 7.72 15.93 -18.95
CA ASP A 162 6.95 17.09 -18.51
C ASP A 162 7.12 18.26 -19.48
N LYS A 163 8.34 18.47 -19.97
CA LYS A 163 8.62 19.48 -20.99
C LYS A 163 7.86 19.20 -22.28
N MET A 164 7.78 17.93 -22.69
CA MET A 164 6.98 17.50 -23.84
C MET A 164 5.49 17.72 -23.63
N ALA A 165 4.95 17.33 -22.46
CA ALA A 165 3.55 17.55 -22.14
C ALA A 165 3.19 19.04 -22.13
N LEU A 166 4.08 19.90 -21.63
CA LEU A 166 3.91 21.36 -21.66
C LEU A 166 3.92 21.92 -23.09
N ALA A 167 4.83 21.43 -23.95
CA ALA A 167 4.88 21.84 -25.35
C ALA A 167 3.59 21.42 -26.11
N GLN A 168 3.15 20.18 -25.92
CA GLN A 168 1.88 19.68 -26.48
C GLN A 168 0.69 20.51 -26.00
N TYR A 169 0.64 20.84 -24.71
CA TYR A 169 -0.40 21.70 -24.17
C TYR A 169 -0.39 23.10 -24.80
N ALA A 170 0.79 23.69 -25.02
CA ALA A 170 0.92 24.98 -25.69
C ALA A 170 0.45 24.95 -27.15
N GLU A 171 0.54 23.79 -27.80
CA GLU A 171 0.00 23.52 -29.14
C GLU A 171 -1.51 23.18 -29.13
N GLY A 172 -2.16 23.19 -27.97
CA GLY A 172 -3.58 22.87 -27.81
C GLY A 172 -3.90 21.37 -27.75
N ILE A 173 -2.88 20.51 -27.65
CA ILE A 173 -3.06 19.07 -27.48
C ILE A 173 -3.28 18.77 -25.99
N LEU A 174 -4.52 18.44 -25.64
CA LEU A 174 -4.90 18.13 -24.27
C LEU A 174 -4.70 16.64 -23.97
N SER A 175 -3.89 16.36 -22.95
CA SER A 175 -3.75 15.00 -22.41
C SER A 175 -4.97 14.62 -21.56
N ARG A 176 -5.32 13.33 -21.57
CA ARG A 176 -6.40 12.80 -20.75
C ARG A 176 -6.09 12.91 -19.26
N GLU A 177 -7.13 13.15 -18.47
CA GLU A 177 -7.05 13.22 -17.02
C GLU A 177 -7.28 11.85 -16.37
N TYR A 178 -6.51 11.57 -15.32
CA TYR A 178 -6.57 10.32 -14.57
C TYR A 178 -6.58 10.59 -13.06
N VAL A 179 -7.19 9.67 -12.32
CA VAL A 179 -6.87 9.42 -10.91
C VAL A 179 -5.83 8.30 -10.88
N ILE A 180 -4.72 8.52 -10.16
CA ILE A 180 -3.71 7.47 -9.95
C ILE A 180 -4.07 6.76 -8.66
N GLU A 181 -4.34 5.46 -8.75
CA GLU A 181 -4.59 4.60 -7.59
C GLU A 181 -3.32 3.81 -7.28
N ILE A 182 -2.82 3.95 -6.06
CA ILE A 182 -1.69 3.18 -5.56
C ILE A 182 -2.21 2.28 -4.46
N THR A 183 -2.26 0.98 -4.72
CA THR A 183 -2.67 -0.03 -3.74
C THR A 183 -1.45 -0.65 -3.11
N ILE A 184 -1.40 -0.64 -1.77
CA ILE A 184 -0.46 -1.42 -0.96
C ILE A 184 -1.20 -2.64 -0.46
N PHE A 185 -0.69 -3.83 -0.77
CA PHE A 185 -1.35 -5.08 -0.38
C PHE A 185 -1.12 -5.40 1.10
N PRO A 186 -2.10 -6.05 1.76
CA PRO A 186 -1.92 -6.52 3.12
C PRO A 186 -0.81 -7.57 3.19
N TYR A 187 -0.12 -7.63 4.32
CA TYR A 187 0.82 -8.69 4.61
C TYR A 187 0.06 -9.98 4.90
N THR A 188 0.36 -11.06 4.18
CA THR A 188 -0.44 -12.29 4.18
C THR A 188 0.28 -13.51 4.77
N GLU A 189 1.56 -13.37 5.16
CA GLU A 189 2.29 -14.50 5.71
C GLU A 189 1.71 -14.93 7.06
N LYS A 190 1.65 -16.24 7.27
CA LYS A 190 1.15 -16.81 8.53
C LYS A 190 2.15 -16.48 9.64
N PRO A 191 1.70 -15.97 10.80
CA PRO A 191 2.58 -15.62 11.92
C PRO A 191 3.45 -16.78 12.41
N LEU A 192 2.98 -18.02 12.25
CA LEU A 192 3.74 -19.22 12.59
C LEU A 192 3.79 -20.15 11.38
N SER A 193 4.97 -20.62 11.04
CA SER A 193 5.21 -21.64 10.03
C SER A 193 6.08 -22.76 10.60
N LEU A 194 5.97 -23.97 10.04
CA LEU A 194 6.83 -25.10 10.40
C LEU A 194 7.79 -25.32 9.24
N VAL A 195 9.07 -25.08 9.49
CA VAL A 195 10.15 -25.28 8.50
C VAL A 195 11.14 -26.26 9.11
N ASP A 196 11.39 -27.38 8.43
CA ASP A 196 12.31 -28.44 8.88
C ASP A 196 12.05 -28.95 10.31
N GLY A 197 10.76 -29.07 10.68
CA GLY A 197 10.35 -29.51 12.02
C GLY A 197 10.56 -28.47 13.12
N LYS A 198 10.97 -27.23 12.79
CA LYS A 198 11.10 -26.10 13.72
C LYS A 198 10.01 -25.07 13.46
N PHE A 199 9.44 -24.56 14.54
CA PHE A 199 8.50 -23.44 14.46
C PHE A 199 9.26 -22.14 14.18
N CYS A 200 8.90 -21.48 13.09
CA CYS A 200 9.41 -20.19 12.67
C CYS A 200 8.34 -19.13 12.87
N LEU A 201 8.72 -18.06 13.58
CA LEU A 201 7.89 -16.89 13.79
C LEU A 201 8.08 -15.92 12.61
N ASN A 202 7.03 -15.70 11.84
CA ASN A 202 7.02 -14.73 10.76
C ASN A 202 6.45 -13.42 11.29
N LEU A 203 7.34 -12.52 11.67
CA LEU A 203 6.95 -11.16 12.07
C LEU A 203 6.78 -10.31 10.82
N HIS A 204 5.71 -9.52 10.81
CA HIS A 204 5.52 -8.49 9.80
C HIS A 204 6.75 -7.56 9.77
N PRO A 205 7.43 -7.42 8.62
CA PRO A 205 8.59 -6.55 8.53
C PRO A 205 8.19 -5.09 8.71
N VAL A 206 8.97 -4.37 9.50
CA VAL A 206 8.85 -2.91 9.63
C VAL A 206 9.80 -2.26 8.64
N TYR A 207 9.26 -1.37 7.82
CA TYR A 207 9.94 -0.63 6.78
C TYR A 207 10.32 0.77 7.27
N GLU A 208 11.58 1.12 7.07
CA GLU A 208 12.09 2.48 7.05
C GLU A 208 11.88 3.06 5.63
N ASP A 209 11.46 4.32 5.54
CA ASP A 209 11.35 5.06 4.27
C ASP A 209 12.73 5.50 3.75
N GLU A 210 12.73 6.25 2.64
CA GLU A 210 13.96 6.74 2.01
C GLU A 210 14.79 7.69 2.88
N GLU A 211 14.19 8.29 3.90
CA GLU A 211 14.81 9.19 4.87
C GLU A 211 15.13 8.48 6.21
N ARG A 212 15.00 7.15 6.26
CA ARG A 212 15.19 6.29 7.45
C ARG A 212 14.18 6.54 8.58
N ASN A 213 12.98 6.97 8.22
CA ASN A 213 11.86 7.16 9.14
C ASN A 213 10.92 5.97 9.09
N CYS A 214 10.35 5.61 10.25
CA CYS A 214 9.28 4.64 10.33
C CYS A 214 7.96 5.36 10.63
N PHE A 215 7.00 5.23 9.72
CA PHE A 215 5.66 5.78 9.85
C PHE A 215 4.64 4.65 10.03
N PHE A 216 3.63 4.90 10.83
CA PHE A 216 2.50 3.99 11.02
C PHE A 216 1.19 4.75 10.85
N ARG A 217 0.20 4.09 10.28
CA ARG A 217 -1.16 4.61 10.14
C ARG A 217 -1.93 4.43 11.45
N ARG A 218 -2.43 5.51 12.04
CA ARG A 218 -3.38 5.53 13.17
C ARG A 218 -4.65 6.24 12.74
N GLN A 219 -5.73 5.47 12.53
CA GLN A 219 -6.97 6.00 11.93
C GLN A 219 -6.63 6.76 10.62
N ALA A 220 -7.07 8.00 10.45
CA ALA A 220 -6.73 8.82 9.28
C ALA A 220 -5.38 9.57 9.39
N SER A 221 -4.60 9.36 10.44
CA SER A 221 -3.34 10.07 10.68
C SER A 221 -2.10 9.20 10.46
N VAL A 222 -1.03 9.82 9.98
CA VAL A 222 0.29 9.18 9.90
C VAL A 222 1.16 9.68 11.05
N VAL A 223 1.72 8.75 11.83
CA VAL A 223 2.55 9.05 13.01
C VAL A 223 3.94 8.46 12.80
N LYS A 224 4.99 9.21 13.15
CA LYS A 224 6.38 8.74 13.11
C LYS A 224 6.69 8.04 14.42
N TYR A 225 7.31 6.87 14.35
CA TYR A 225 7.74 6.10 15.51
C TYR A 225 9.26 6.03 15.58
N THR A 226 9.77 5.99 16.81
CA THR A 226 11.14 5.66 17.12
C THR A 226 11.35 4.15 17.15
N LYS A 227 12.61 3.70 17.06
CA LYS A 227 12.94 2.27 17.13
C LYS A 227 12.52 1.64 18.46
N ALA A 228 12.61 2.39 19.57
CA ALA A 228 12.17 1.91 20.88
C ALA A 228 10.66 1.65 20.91
N GLU A 229 9.85 2.60 20.43
CA GLU A 229 8.39 2.45 20.38
C GLU A 229 7.97 1.30 19.46
N ILE A 230 8.70 1.06 18.36
CA ILE A 230 8.44 -0.07 17.44
C ILE A 230 8.71 -1.40 18.14
N VAL A 231 9.81 -1.50 18.89
CA VAL A 231 10.13 -2.70 19.66
C VAL A 231 9.06 -2.97 20.71
N GLU A 232 8.64 -1.94 21.46
CA GLU A 232 7.56 -2.07 22.44
C GLU A 232 6.24 -2.52 21.81
N LEU A 233 5.86 -1.92 20.67
CA LEU A 233 4.67 -2.32 19.91
C LEU A 233 4.75 -3.77 19.44
N THR A 234 5.91 -4.18 18.90
CA THR A 234 6.12 -5.56 18.42
C THR A 234 6.06 -6.56 19.57
N VAL A 235 6.67 -6.25 20.71
CA VAL A 235 6.61 -7.10 21.91
C VAL A 235 5.18 -7.26 22.39
N HIS A 236 4.43 -6.16 22.44
CA HIS A 236 3.02 -6.18 22.82
C HIS A 236 2.18 -7.03 21.86
N ASP A 237 2.37 -6.87 20.55
CA ASP A 237 1.63 -7.62 19.52
C ASP A 237 1.93 -9.13 19.58
N VAL A 238 3.20 -9.50 19.76
CA VAL A 238 3.62 -10.90 19.94
C VAL A 238 3.00 -11.48 21.22
N GLN A 239 3.07 -10.77 22.34
CA GLN A 239 2.46 -11.23 23.59
C GLN A 239 0.95 -11.43 23.42
N HIS A 240 0.25 -10.45 22.84
CA HIS A 240 -1.19 -10.54 22.62
C HIS A 240 -1.58 -11.72 21.72
N PHE A 241 -0.78 -12.01 20.69
CA PHE A 241 -1.03 -13.15 19.79
C PHE A 241 -0.75 -14.51 20.45
N PHE A 242 0.39 -14.66 21.15
CA PHE A 242 0.85 -15.95 21.66
C PHE A 242 0.32 -16.31 23.05
N MET A 243 0.00 -15.34 23.90
CA MET A 243 -0.50 -15.63 25.25
C MET A 243 -1.76 -16.51 25.25
N PRO A 244 -2.79 -16.25 24.42
CA PRO A 244 -3.96 -17.12 24.34
C PRO A 244 -3.62 -18.55 23.86
N VAL A 245 -2.71 -18.66 22.89
CA VAL A 245 -2.27 -19.96 22.35
C VAL A 245 -1.56 -20.78 23.42
N LEU A 246 -0.64 -20.15 24.16
CA LEU A 246 0.08 -20.79 25.27
C LEU A 246 -0.86 -21.20 26.41
N GLN A 247 -1.85 -20.36 26.74
CA GLN A 247 -2.86 -20.69 27.75
C GLN A 247 -3.71 -21.89 27.33
N LYS A 248 -4.10 -21.98 26.05
CA LYS A 248 -4.85 -23.11 25.52
C LYS A 248 -4.02 -24.41 25.58
N LEU A 249 -2.78 -24.36 25.09
CA LEU A 249 -1.87 -25.52 25.13
C LEU A 249 -1.60 -25.99 26.56
N ARG A 250 -1.43 -25.07 27.53
CA ARG A 250 -1.28 -25.44 28.94
C ARG A 250 -2.50 -26.19 29.46
N LYS A 251 -3.71 -25.72 29.14
CA LYS A 251 -4.96 -26.42 29.54
C LYS A 251 -5.08 -27.80 28.91
N GLU A 252 -4.70 -27.94 27.63
CA GLU A 252 -4.70 -29.24 26.94
C GLU A 252 -3.69 -30.22 27.59
N VAL A 253 -2.47 -29.76 27.88
CA VAL A 253 -1.46 -30.59 28.56
C VAL A 253 -1.93 -31.01 29.96
N GLU A 254 -2.57 -30.11 30.72
CA GLU A 254 -3.09 -30.44 32.05
C GLU A 254 -4.20 -31.51 31.96
N SER A 255 -5.15 -31.36 31.02
CA SER A 255 -6.21 -32.36 30.83
C SER A 255 -5.67 -33.73 30.42
N LEU A 256 -4.64 -33.77 29.57
CA LEU A 256 -3.99 -35.02 29.17
C LEU A 256 -3.24 -35.69 30.33
N ARG A 257 -2.67 -34.90 31.25
CA ARG A 257 -2.05 -35.44 32.47
C ARG A 257 -3.10 -36.04 33.40
N GLU A 258 -4.21 -35.35 33.62
CA GLU A 258 -5.33 -35.87 34.43
C GLU A 258 -5.91 -37.16 33.84
N ASP A 259 -6.04 -37.25 32.50
CA ASP A 259 -6.47 -38.45 31.79
C ASP A 259 -5.45 -39.61 31.90
N MET A 260 -4.15 -39.31 31.94
CA MET A 260 -3.10 -40.31 32.15
C MET A 260 -3.09 -40.83 33.59
N ASP A 261 -3.21 -39.94 34.57
CA ASP A 261 -3.19 -40.29 36.00
C ASP A 261 -4.44 -41.11 36.37
N SER A 262 -5.60 -40.78 35.82
CA SER A 262 -6.84 -41.55 35.99
C SER A 262 -6.80 -42.95 35.35
N LYS A 263 -6.09 -43.13 34.23
CA LYS A 263 -5.88 -44.46 33.62
C LYS A 263 -4.86 -45.32 34.37
N SER A 264 -3.88 -44.72 35.04
CA SER A 264 -2.86 -45.46 35.83
C SER A 264 -3.45 -46.23 37.02
N TRP A 265 -4.64 -45.84 37.50
CA TRP A 265 -5.35 -46.48 38.62
C TRP A 265 -6.20 -47.72 38.24
N THR A 266 -6.22 -48.11 36.96
CA THR A 266 -7.00 -49.26 36.46
C THR A 266 -6.19 -50.51 36.10
N VAL A 267 -4.97 -50.64 36.65
CA VAL A 267 -4.27 -51.94 36.67
C VAL A 267 -4.66 -52.66 37.95
N THR A 268 -5.73 -53.45 37.89
CA THR A 268 -6.06 -54.42 38.94
C THR A 268 -4.91 -55.43 39.05
N PRO A 269 -4.38 -55.70 40.25
CA PRO A 269 -3.48 -56.81 40.46
C PRO A 269 -4.31 -58.10 40.35
N ASP A 270 -4.07 -58.90 39.31
CA ASP A 270 -4.57 -60.27 39.23
C ASP A 270 -3.89 -61.11 40.33
N ASN A 271 -4.54 -61.08 41.49
CA ASN A 271 -4.91 -62.21 42.32
C ASN A 271 -3.89 -63.36 42.44
N GLN A 272 -3.04 -63.29 43.48
CA GLN A 272 -2.57 -64.48 44.17
C GLN A 272 -3.64 -64.91 45.20
N ASN A 273 -4.28 -66.07 45.02
CA ASN A 273 -4.24 -67.18 45.99
C ASN A 273 -5.11 -68.39 45.62
N ASN A 274 -4.41 -69.53 45.56
CA ASN A 274 -4.69 -70.92 45.96
C ASN A 274 -6.03 -71.26 46.68
N PRO A 275 -6.51 -72.52 46.58
CA PRO A 275 -5.81 -73.71 47.08
C PRO A 275 -5.51 -74.82 46.06
#